data_AF-A0A7X9X281-F1
#
_entry.id   AF-A0A7X9X281-F1
#
_cell.length_a   1.000
_cell.length_b   1.000
_cell.length_c   1.000
_cell.angle_alpha   90.00
_cell.angle_beta   90.00
_cell.angle_gamma   90.00
#
_symmetry.space_group_name_H-M   'P 1'
#
loop_
_entity.id
_entity.type
_entity.pdbx_description
1 polymer ?
#
loop_
_entity_poly.entity_id
_entity_poly.type
_entity_poly.pdbx_seq_one_letter_code
_entity_poly.pdbx_strand_id
1 'polypeptide(L)'
;MRNQIANQTIAQTIVILISTKPGSPLSGGPLPTGTQPPAPQFGGGTTDIAFLLGQAAPLPGGPASNANATQMDAVFWIETVIYDVEVPPLPAGTPPVVLDPVQKGAVPLVPQFVADIPFDPGKSFPGGKVKVATTQIQYSQKVMLDFRGLSWPHVSVASLVPSSPIPIPNHLLPLK
;
A
#
# COMPACT_ATOMS: atom_id res chain seq x y z
N MET A 1 8.32 -7.27 -9.31
CA MET A 1 7.53 -6.03 -9.20
C MET A 1 7.12 -5.44 -10.56
N ARG A 2 7.99 -5.39 -11.59
CA ARG A 2 7.65 -4.80 -12.92
C ARG A 2 6.31 -5.26 -13.53
N ASN A 3 5.94 -6.52 -13.37
CA ASN A 3 4.68 -7.06 -13.95
C ASN A 3 3.42 -6.73 -13.12
N GLN A 4 3.56 -6.24 -11.89
CA GLN A 4 2.44 -5.98 -10.97
C GLN A 4 1.65 -4.72 -11.36
N ILE A 5 2.30 -3.76 -12.02
CA ILE A 5 1.69 -2.48 -12.45
C ILE A 5 1.49 -2.38 -13.96
N ALA A 6 1.92 -3.37 -14.73
CA ALA A 6 1.98 -3.29 -16.19
C ALA A 6 0.62 -2.98 -16.85
N ASN A 7 -0.48 -3.40 -16.20
CA ASN A 7 -1.84 -3.22 -16.68
C ASN A 7 -2.61 -2.13 -15.90
N GLN A 8 -1.92 -1.30 -15.11
CA GLN A 8 -2.50 -0.23 -14.32
C GLN A 8 -2.19 1.14 -14.95
N THR A 9 -3.10 2.10 -14.78
CA THR A 9 -2.87 3.49 -15.20
C THR A 9 -2.48 4.31 -13.97
N ILE A 10 -1.18 4.54 -13.78
CA ILE A 10 -0.65 5.35 -12.67
C ILE A 10 -0.60 6.81 -13.13
N ALA A 11 -1.35 7.67 -12.45
CA ALA A 11 -1.40 9.11 -12.73
C ALA A 11 -0.32 9.89 -11.97
N GLN A 12 0.10 9.38 -10.81
CA GLN A 12 1.10 10.02 -9.96
C GLN A 12 1.82 8.96 -9.12
N THR A 13 3.10 9.18 -8.87
CA THR A 13 3.89 8.40 -7.92
C THR A 13 4.64 9.34 -6.99
N ILE A 14 4.51 9.12 -5.68
CA ILE A 14 5.31 9.74 -4.64
C ILE A 14 6.23 8.66 -4.07
N VAL A 15 7.52 8.98 -3.89
CA VAL A 15 8.50 8.03 -3.37
C VAL A 15 8.90 8.45 -1.95
N ILE A 16 8.77 7.52 -1.01
CA ILE A 16 9.24 7.69 0.37
C ILE A 16 10.37 6.70 0.61
N LEU A 17 11.49 7.22 1.10
CA LEU A 17 12.69 6.46 1.43
C LEU A 17 12.87 6.48 2.95
N ILE A 18 13.02 5.30 3.56
CA ILE A 18 13.24 5.16 5.01
C ILE A 18 14.51 4.36 5.22
N SER A 19 15.39 4.85 6.10
CA SER A 19 16.59 4.13 6.50
C SER A 19 16.93 4.43 7.96
N THR A 20 17.38 3.41 8.69
CA THR A 20 17.99 3.58 10.01
C THR A 20 19.45 4.00 9.92
N LYS A 21 20.09 3.92 8.74
CA LYS A 21 21.47 4.34 8.50
C LYS A 21 21.64 4.95 7.08
N PRO A 22 21.08 6.16 6.81
CA PRO A 22 21.03 6.73 5.46
C PRO A 22 22.40 6.93 4.79
N GLY A 23 23.46 7.19 5.55
CA GLY A 23 24.83 7.35 5.02
C GLY A 23 25.53 6.04 4.63
N SER A 24 24.89 4.89 4.86
CA SER A 24 25.43 3.58 4.50
C SER A 24 24.29 2.60 4.20
N PRO A 25 23.57 2.79 3.07
CA PRO A 25 22.47 1.91 2.70
C PRO A 25 22.94 0.46 2.52
N LEU A 26 22.05 -0.49 2.81
CA LEU A 26 22.28 -1.91 2.64
C LEU A 26 22.56 -2.22 1.17
N SER A 27 23.64 -2.97 0.91
CA SER A 27 23.98 -3.42 -0.44
C SER A 27 22.84 -4.23 -1.06
N GLY A 28 22.51 -3.94 -2.32
CA GLY A 28 21.35 -4.52 -3.02
C GLY A 28 20.01 -4.23 -2.35
N GLY A 29 19.97 -3.28 -1.41
CA GLY A 29 18.76 -2.77 -0.78
C GLY A 29 17.97 -1.89 -1.73
N PRO A 30 16.75 -1.51 -1.32
CA PRO A 30 15.86 -0.72 -2.16
C PRO A 30 16.30 0.74 -2.39
N LEU A 31 17.30 1.21 -1.64
CA LEU A 31 17.79 2.59 -1.69
C LEU A 31 18.96 2.74 -2.66
N PRO A 32 18.99 3.78 -3.51
CA PRO A 32 20.15 4.09 -4.34
C PRO A 32 21.36 4.43 -3.47
N THR A 33 22.55 4.00 -3.87
CA THR A 33 23.80 4.46 -3.24
C THR A 33 24.01 5.94 -3.56
N GLY A 34 23.91 6.82 -2.55
CA GLY A 34 24.37 8.21 -2.66
C GLY A 34 23.31 9.30 -2.86
N THR A 35 22.01 8.99 -2.92
CA THR A 35 20.97 10.03 -2.78
C THR A 35 20.52 10.07 -1.33
N GLN A 36 20.92 11.12 -0.61
CA GLN A 36 20.42 11.42 0.73
C GLN A 36 19.05 12.10 0.57
N PRO A 37 17.90 11.40 0.73
CA PRO A 37 16.62 12.07 0.83
C PRO A 37 16.66 13.02 2.04
N PRO A 38 15.99 14.19 1.97
CA PRO A 38 15.82 15.03 3.15
C PRO A 38 15.20 14.18 4.25
N ALA A 39 15.78 14.25 5.46
CA ALA A 39 15.41 13.40 6.58
C ALA A 39 13.89 13.43 6.80
N PRO A 40 13.15 12.35 6.51
CA PRO A 40 11.76 12.30 6.91
C PRO A 40 11.71 12.25 8.44
N GLN A 41 10.76 12.97 9.02
CA GLN A 41 10.46 12.82 10.44
C GLN A 41 10.03 11.36 10.67
N PHE A 42 10.81 10.64 11.48
CA PHE A 42 10.65 9.23 11.71
C PHE A 42 9.26 8.90 12.26
N GLY A 43 8.58 7.94 11.63
CA GLY A 43 7.50 7.16 12.22
C GLY A 43 7.82 5.69 11.95
N GLY A 44 8.30 4.97 12.96
CA GLY A 44 8.67 3.57 12.80
C GLY A 44 9.46 3.04 13.99
N GLY A 45 8.74 2.64 15.05
CA GLY A 45 9.29 1.69 16.02
C GLY A 45 9.33 0.29 15.41
N THR A 46 10.21 -0.58 15.91
CA THR A 46 10.27 -1.99 15.51
C THR A 46 9.10 -2.82 16.04
N THR A 47 8.07 -2.18 16.59
CA THR A 47 6.95 -2.80 17.29
C THR A 47 5.99 -3.57 16.38
N ASP A 48 6.03 -3.35 15.05
CA ASP A 48 5.11 -3.94 14.07
C ASP A 48 5.70 -5.11 13.25
N ILE A 49 6.91 -5.57 13.57
CA ILE A 49 7.47 -6.79 12.98
C ILE A 49 7.69 -7.78 14.12
N ALA A 50 7.26 -9.03 13.95
CA ALA A 50 7.18 -10.08 14.97
C ALA A 50 8.55 -10.59 15.50
N PHE A 51 9.50 -9.69 15.75
CA PHE A 51 10.75 -9.99 16.43
C PHE A 51 10.58 -9.59 17.89
N LEU A 52 10.37 -10.61 18.73
CA LEU A 52 10.33 -10.44 20.17
C LEU A 52 11.66 -9.85 20.61
N LEU A 53 11.63 -8.57 21.01
CA LEU A 53 12.75 -7.97 21.71
C LEU A 53 12.89 -8.73 23.04
N GLY A 54 13.85 -9.65 23.10
CA GLY A 54 14.09 -10.41 24.32
C GLY A 54 14.59 -9.53 25.46
N GLN A 55 14.53 -10.06 26.67
CA GLN A 55 15.06 -9.37 27.84
C GLN A 55 16.58 -9.22 27.69
N ALA A 56 17.14 -8.04 28.00
CA ALA A 56 18.58 -7.87 28.07
C ALA A 56 19.15 -8.79 29.17
N ALA A 57 20.11 -9.65 28.80
CA ALA A 57 20.68 -10.70 29.67
C ALA A 57 19.62 -11.63 30.31
N PRO A 58 18.90 -12.43 29.50
CA PRO A 58 17.90 -13.35 30.03
C PRO A 58 18.60 -14.43 30.87
N LEU A 59 17.99 -14.80 32.00
CA LEU A 59 18.40 -15.99 32.76
C LEU A 59 18.37 -17.23 31.85
N PRO A 60 19.13 -18.30 32.16
CA PRO A 60 19.00 -19.57 31.46
C PRO A 60 17.53 -20.04 31.45
N GLY A 61 16.91 -20.11 30.27
CA GLY A 61 15.47 -20.43 30.12
C GLY A 61 14.51 -19.23 30.10
N GLY A 62 15.01 -18.00 30.23
CA GLY A 62 14.22 -16.76 30.09
C GLY A 62 13.96 -16.36 28.64
N PRO A 63 13.12 -15.35 28.38
CA PRO A 63 12.77 -14.90 27.02
C PRO A 63 14.00 -14.28 26.32
N ALA A 64 14.71 -15.11 25.55
CA ALA A 64 15.80 -14.67 24.70
C ALA A 64 15.28 -13.96 23.45
N SER A 65 15.99 -12.91 23.01
CA SER A 65 15.72 -12.27 21.73
C SER A 65 15.88 -13.32 20.63
N ASN A 66 14.86 -13.47 19.79
CA ASN A 66 14.94 -14.40 18.68
C ASN A 66 15.85 -13.84 17.58
N ALA A 67 15.85 -12.52 17.37
CA ALA A 67 16.74 -11.80 16.47
C ALA A 67 16.79 -10.31 16.83
N ASN A 68 17.96 -9.67 16.66
CA ASN A 68 18.09 -8.22 16.76
C ASN A 68 18.05 -7.58 15.36
N ALA A 69 17.15 -6.62 15.13
CA ALA A 69 17.14 -5.84 13.89
C ALA A 69 18.21 -4.74 13.95
N THR A 70 19.30 -4.89 13.19
CA THR A 70 20.48 -4.01 13.28
C THR A 70 20.46 -2.86 12.27
N GLN A 71 19.79 -3.05 11.13
CA GLN A 71 19.60 -2.02 10.12
C GLN A 71 18.35 -2.31 9.29
N MET A 72 17.62 -1.27 8.88
CA MET A 72 16.50 -1.39 7.96
C MET A 72 16.56 -0.29 6.90
N ASP A 73 16.30 -0.68 5.65
CA ASP A 73 16.07 0.21 4.52
C ASP A 73 14.75 -0.16 3.84
N ALA A 74 13.95 0.84 3.48
CA ALA A 74 12.71 0.66 2.76
C ALA A 74 12.48 1.78 1.74
N VAL A 75 11.76 1.41 0.68
CA VAL A 75 11.17 2.33 -0.28
C VAL A 75 9.68 2.05 -0.38
N PHE A 76 8.90 3.12 -0.42
CA PHE A 76 7.48 3.08 -0.68
C PHE A 76 7.21 3.93 -1.92
N TRP A 77 6.46 3.37 -2.85
CA TRP A 77 5.84 4.09 -3.96
C TRP A 77 4.37 4.23 -3.63
N ILE A 78 3.96 5.46 -3.32
CA ILE A 78 2.56 5.82 -3.11
C ILE A 78 2.02 6.28 -4.46
N GLU A 79 1.10 5.52 -5.01
CA GLU A 79 0.63 5.69 -6.38
C GLU A 79 -0.84 6.12 -6.40
N THR A 80 -1.15 7.14 -7.20
CA THR A 80 -2.52 7.43 -7.59
C THR A 80 -2.83 6.63 -8.84
N VAL A 81 -3.68 5.61 -8.72
CA VAL A 81 -4.06 4.70 -9.81
C VAL A 81 -5.48 5.02 -10.28
N ILE A 82 -5.67 5.10 -11.60
CA ILE A 82 -6.97 5.32 -12.23
C ILE A 82 -7.56 3.97 -12.64
N TYR A 83 -8.75 3.68 -12.11
CA TYR A 83 -9.56 2.54 -12.48
C TYR A 83 -10.74 2.95 -13.33
N ASP A 84 -11.05 2.10 -14.31
CA ASP A 84 -12.32 2.15 -15.02
C ASP A 84 -13.33 1.30 -14.23
N VAL A 85 -14.52 1.83 -13.93
CA VAL A 85 -15.59 1.10 -13.22
C VAL A 85 -16.87 1.18 -14.04
N GLU A 86 -17.54 0.05 -14.24
CA GLU A 86 -18.86 0.00 -14.85
C GLU A 86 -19.93 0.08 -13.77
N VAL A 87 -20.65 1.20 -13.74
CA VAL A 87 -21.71 1.44 -12.77
C VAL A 87 -23.05 1.18 -13.44
N PRO A 88 -23.91 0.30 -12.89
CA PRO A 88 -25.24 0.06 -13.44
C PRO A 88 -26.14 1.30 -13.28
N PRO A 89 -27.31 1.35 -13.94
CA PRO A 89 -28.31 2.36 -13.63
C PRO A 89 -28.72 2.29 -12.15
N LEU A 90 -28.79 3.42 -11.48
CA LEU A 90 -29.17 3.55 -10.06
C LEU A 90 -30.41 4.46 -9.96
N PRO A 91 -31.61 3.88 -9.84
CA PRO A 91 -32.82 4.63 -9.46
C PRO A 91 -32.71 5.29 -8.09
N ALA A 92 -33.50 6.34 -7.83
CA ALA A 92 -33.62 6.93 -6.50
C ALA A 92 -33.99 5.87 -5.45
N GLY A 93 -33.25 5.85 -4.34
CA GLY A 93 -33.45 4.90 -3.24
C GLY A 93 -32.77 3.55 -3.43
N THR A 94 -31.95 3.40 -4.48
CA THR A 94 -31.09 2.22 -4.63
C THR A 94 -30.09 2.17 -3.48
N PRO A 95 -29.98 1.03 -2.76
CA PRO A 95 -28.94 0.85 -1.75
C PRO A 95 -27.53 0.95 -2.37
N PRO A 96 -26.50 1.30 -1.59
CA PRO A 96 -25.12 1.34 -2.08
C PRO A 96 -24.71 0.02 -2.76
N VAL A 97 -24.08 0.13 -3.94
CA VAL A 97 -23.66 -1.02 -4.75
C VAL A 97 -22.15 -1.12 -4.75
N VAL A 98 -21.61 -2.26 -4.34
CA VAL A 98 -20.16 -2.55 -4.41
C VAL A 98 -19.82 -3.11 -5.78
N LEU A 99 -18.75 -2.60 -6.38
CA LEU A 99 -18.34 -2.86 -7.76
C LEU A 99 -16.84 -3.16 -7.81
N ASP A 100 -16.48 -4.12 -8.63
CA ASP A 100 -15.09 -4.37 -9.01
C ASP A 100 -14.70 -3.49 -10.21
N PRO A 101 -13.42 -3.08 -10.34
CA PRO A 101 -12.96 -2.36 -11.51
C PRO A 101 -12.90 -3.26 -12.74
N VAL A 102 -13.03 -2.64 -13.92
CA VAL A 102 -12.79 -3.28 -15.20
C VAL A 102 -11.32 -3.66 -15.30
N GLN A 103 -11.03 -4.96 -15.33
CA GLN A 103 -9.66 -5.46 -15.44
C GLN A 103 -9.17 -5.45 -16.90
N LYS A 104 -8.03 -4.79 -17.16
CA LYS A 104 -7.37 -4.73 -18.48
C LYS A 104 -6.37 -5.87 -18.71
N GLY A 105 -6.39 -6.89 -17.85
CA GLY A 105 -5.46 -8.00 -17.82
C GLY A 105 -5.34 -8.55 -16.39
N ALA A 106 -4.44 -9.51 -16.18
CA ALA A 106 -4.17 -10.04 -14.85
C ALA A 106 -3.55 -8.93 -13.98
N VAL A 107 -4.36 -8.39 -13.06
CA VAL A 107 -3.92 -7.51 -11.97
C VAL A 107 -4.17 -8.28 -10.69
N PRO A 108 -3.12 -8.70 -9.96
CA PRO A 108 -3.24 -9.64 -8.86
C PRO A 108 -3.93 -9.05 -7.61
N LEU A 109 -3.98 -7.72 -7.49
CA LEU A 109 -4.67 -7.04 -6.41
C LEU A 109 -5.39 -5.79 -6.95
N VAL A 110 -6.69 -5.71 -6.73
CA VAL A 110 -7.53 -4.56 -7.11
C VAL A 110 -8.39 -4.15 -5.92
N PRO A 111 -8.69 -2.84 -5.76
CA PRO A 111 -9.64 -2.38 -4.76
C PRO A 111 -11.08 -2.63 -5.22
N GLN A 112 -12.02 -2.43 -4.30
CA GLN A 112 -13.45 -2.34 -4.61
C GLN A 112 -13.92 -0.90 -4.55
N PHE A 113 -15.01 -0.61 -5.26
CA PHE A 113 -15.66 0.69 -5.29
C PHE A 113 -17.09 0.56 -4.79
N VAL A 114 -17.63 1.63 -4.21
CA VAL A 114 -19.04 1.69 -3.85
C VAL A 114 -19.70 2.87 -4.55
N ALA A 115 -20.73 2.57 -5.35
CA ALA A 115 -21.60 3.56 -5.94
C ALA A 115 -22.78 3.79 -5.01
N ASP A 116 -22.91 5.02 -4.54
CA ASP A 116 -24.02 5.47 -3.70
C ASP A 116 -24.51 6.81 -4.25
N ILE A 117 -25.82 6.96 -4.35
CA ILE A 117 -26.44 8.18 -4.87
C ILE A 117 -27.41 8.75 -3.82
N PRO A 118 -27.46 10.08 -3.65
CA PRO A 118 -28.44 10.67 -2.76
C PRO A 118 -29.86 10.38 -3.26
N PHE A 119 -30.78 10.17 -2.33
CA PHE A 119 -32.19 10.07 -2.67
C PHE A 119 -32.71 11.42 -3.17
N ASP A 120 -33.04 11.51 -4.45
CA ASP A 120 -33.71 12.66 -5.07
C ASP A 120 -34.91 12.16 -5.89
N PRO A 121 -36.16 12.46 -5.49
CA PRO A 121 -37.35 11.96 -6.15
C PRO A 121 -37.37 12.25 -7.65
N GLY A 122 -37.50 11.19 -8.45
CA GLY A 122 -37.60 11.28 -9.90
C GLY A 122 -36.25 11.44 -10.62
N LYS A 123 -35.13 11.51 -9.88
CA LYS A 123 -33.80 11.48 -10.49
C LYS A 123 -33.14 10.12 -10.37
N SER A 124 -32.28 9.80 -11.33
CA SER A 124 -31.51 8.56 -11.33
C SER A 124 -30.14 8.76 -11.97
N PHE A 125 -29.20 7.89 -11.61
CA PHE A 125 -28.01 7.72 -12.43
C PHE A 125 -28.32 6.72 -13.56
N PRO A 126 -28.17 7.09 -14.84
CA PRO A 126 -28.57 6.21 -15.96
C PRO A 126 -27.64 5.02 -16.20
N GLY A 127 -26.54 4.89 -15.44
CA GLY A 127 -25.50 3.91 -15.70
C GLY A 127 -24.39 4.45 -16.59
N GLY A 128 -23.21 3.84 -16.52
CA GLY A 128 -22.09 4.19 -17.39
C GLY A 128 -20.73 3.80 -16.85
N LYS A 129 -19.72 4.03 -17.69
CA LYS A 129 -18.32 3.83 -17.35
C LYS A 129 -17.76 5.10 -16.70
N VAL A 130 -17.25 4.97 -15.48
CA VAL A 130 -16.62 6.08 -14.74
C VAL A 130 -15.14 5.80 -14.50
N LYS A 131 -14.36 6.87 -14.34
CA LYS A 131 -12.93 6.80 -14.00
C LYS A 131 -12.73 7.24 -12.57
N VAL A 132 -12.27 6.33 -11.72
CA VAL A 132 -12.07 6.60 -10.29
C VAL A 132 -10.58 6.53 -9.98
N ALA A 133 -10.06 7.59 -9.36
CA ALA A 133 -8.69 7.61 -8.86
C ALA A 133 -8.66 7.10 -7.41
N THR A 134 -7.70 6.25 -7.08
CA THR A 134 -7.47 5.79 -5.71
C THR A 134 -5.98 5.56 -5.45
N THR A 135 -5.63 5.36 -4.18
CA THR A 135 -4.26 5.11 -3.75
C THR A 135 -3.93 3.62 -3.82
N GLN A 136 -2.76 3.29 -4.36
CA GLN A 136 -2.09 2.01 -4.20
C GLN A 136 -0.73 2.26 -3.55
N ILE A 137 -0.26 1.33 -2.72
CA ILE A 137 1.09 1.38 -2.16
C ILE A 137 1.87 0.17 -2.66
N GLN A 138 3.05 0.43 -3.15
CA GLN A 138 4.05 -0.58 -3.43
C GLN A 138 5.21 -0.37 -2.50
N TYR A 139 5.75 -1.44 -1.91
CA TYR A 139 6.93 -1.31 -1.08
C TYR A 139 7.93 -2.43 -1.28
N SER A 140 9.17 -2.10 -0.97
CA SER A 140 10.19 -3.09 -0.68
C SER A 140 10.98 -2.66 0.55
N GLN A 141 11.28 -3.65 1.38
CA GLN A 141 11.97 -3.48 2.65
C GLN A 141 13.06 -4.53 2.76
N LYS A 142 14.21 -4.12 3.30
CA LYS A 142 15.29 -5.01 3.70
C LYS A 142 15.65 -4.72 5.15
N VAL A 143 15.66 -5.76 5.97
CA VAL A 143 16.05 -5.72 7.38
C VAL A 143 17.25 -6.65 7.57
N MET A 144 18.31 -6.17 8.20
CA MET A 144 19.38 -7.04 8.69
C MET A 144 19.02 -7.53 10.10
N LEU A 145 18.93 -8.85 10.23
CA LEU A 145 18.63 -9.52 11.49
C LEU A 145 19.88 -10.23 11.99
N ASP A 146 20.24 -10.00 13.25
CA ASP A 146 21.32 -10.69 13.93
C ASP A 146 20.79 -11.76 14.88
N PHE A 147 21.27 -12.99 14.69
CA PHE A 147 20.98 -14.16 15.49
C PHE A 147 22.24 -14.58 16.25
N ARG A 148 22.55 -13.90 17.36
CA ARG A 148 23.73 -14.18 18.19
C ARG A 148 25.03 -14.14 17.38
N GLY A 149 25.22 -13.08 16.59
CA GLY A 149 26.40 -12.85 15.75
C GLY A 149 26.30 -13.39 14.33
N LEU A 150 25.23 -14.12 13.99
CA LEU A 150 24.93 -14.50 12.61
C LEU A 150 23.95 -13.51 12.00
N SER A 151 24.43 -12.70 11.06
CA SER A 151 23.64 -11.69 10.39
C SER A 151 23.03 -12.19 9.08
N TRP A 152 21.71 -12.08 8.96
CA TRP A 152 20.94 -12.53 7.79
C TRP A 152 20.05 -11.42 7.25
N PRO A 153 20.03 -11.20 5.91
CA PRO A 153 19.10 -10.25 5.30
C PRO A 153 17.70 -10.85 5.20
N HIS A 154 16.71 -10.13 5.70
CA HIS A 154 15.31 -10.40 5.47
C HIS A 154 14.74 -9.37 4.50
N VAL A 155 14.10 -9.82 3.43
CA VAL A 155 13.52 -8.96 2.39
C VAL A 155 12.02 -9.18 2.31
N SER A 156 11.28 -8.09 2.19
CA SER A 156 9.82 -8.13 2.03
C SER A 156 9.40 -7.16 0.94
N VAL A 157 8.44 -7.58 0.12
CA VAL A 157 7.84 -6.76 -0.93
C VAL A 157 6.34 -7.01 -0.95
N ALA A 158 5.54 -5.97 -1.15
CA ALA A 158 4.11 -6.15 -1.39
C ALA A 158 3.50 -4.98 -2.17
N SER A 159 2.28 -5.22 -2.64
CA SER A 159 1.35 -4.22 -3.14
C SER A 159 0.14 -4.19 -2.19
N LEU A 160 -0.36 -2.99 -1.90
CA LEU A 160 -1.49 -2.75 -1.00
C LEU A 160 -2.50 -1.86 -1.71
N VAL A 161 -3.78 -2.20 -1.56
CA VAL A 161 -4.93 -1.41 -2.00
C VAL A 161 -5.86 -1.20 -0.80
N PRO A 162 -6.75 -0.20 -0.81
CA PRO A 162 -7.75 -0.03 0.25
C PRO A 162 -8.55 -1.31 0.47
N SER A 163 -8.66 -1.71 1.74
CA SER A 163 -9.42 -2.90 2.15
C SER A 163 -10.93 -2.66 2.17
N SER A 164 -11.36 -1.42 2.43
CA SER A 164 -12.76 -1.01 2.34
C SER A 164 -13.10 -0.50 0.94
N PRO A 165 -14.34 -0.74 0.46
CA PRO A 165 -14.80 -0.17 -0.81
C PRO A 165 -14.66 1.36 -0.82
N ILE A 166 -14.10 1.88 -1.90
CA ILE A 166 -13.85 3.32 -2.08
C ILE A 166 -15.13 3.97 -2.63
N PRO A 167 -15.66 5.02 -1.97
CA PRO A 167 -16.81 5.75 -2.49
C PRO A 167 -16.49 6.38 -3.85
N ILE A 168 -17.35 6.13 -4.84
CA ILE A 168 -17.28 6.84 -6.13
C ILE A 168 -17.77 8.27 -5.90
N PRO A 169 -16.98 9.31 -6.20
CA PRO A 169 -17.40 10.69 -6.02
C PRO A 169 -18.70 11.03 -6.77
N ASN A 170 -19.62 11.74 -6.11
CA ASN A 170 -20.96 12.07 -6.66
C ASN A 170 -20.90 12.81 -8.01
N HIS A 171 -19.87 13.62 -8.26
CA HIS A 171 -19.72 14.32 -9.55
C HIS A 171 -19.44 13.36 -10.73
N LEU A 172 -19.03 12.12 -10.46
CA LEU A 172 -18.90 11.05 -11.44
C LEU A 172 -20.19 10.24 -11.61
N LEU A 173 -21.19 10.45 -10.74
CA LEU A 173 -22.51 9.84 -10.76
C LEU A 173 -23.61 10.91 -10.98
N PRO A 174 -23.57 11.68 -12.07
CA PRO A 174 -24.52 12.76 -12.29
C PRO A 174 -25.95 12.22 -12.41
N LEU A 175 -26.82 12.72 -11.55
CA LEU A 175 -28.24 12.41 -11.58
C LEU A 175 -28.93 13.14 -12.73
N LYS A 176 -29.81 12.43 -13.43
CA LYS A 176 -30.67 12.94 -14.50
C LYS A 176 -32.13 12.81 -14.12
#